data_AF-V6M6D6-F1
#
_entry.id   AF-V6M6D6-F1
#
_cell.length_a   1.000
_cell.length_b   1.000
_cell.length_c   1.000
_cell.angle_alpha   90.00
_cell.angle_beta   90.00
_cell.angle_gamma   90.00
#
_symmetry.space_group_name_H-M   'P 1'
#
loop_
_entity.id
_entity.type
_entity.pdbx_description
1 polymer ?
#
loop_
_entity_poly.entity_id
_entity_poly.type
_entity_poly.pdbx_seq_one_letter_code
_entity_poly.pdbx_strand_id
1 'polypeptide(L)'
;MEKKEDVSTKMNIKVWGDDGRVYSLEDNKIKALYPGSILIIGQYKGHTVRKGLIVSDRPPTRLQLEKEDRDLRIGDSQSVMLYADLGDKYLRPAAAYAEWSVSNEDIIEIIHGVDLSIHSTDEIIIEAKKRGTVMITVTYAGETLQFPVTVK
;
A
#
# COMPACT_ATOMS: atom_id res chain seq x y z
N MET A 1 -18.83 17.78 -40.23
CA MET A 1 -18.27 16.79 -39.29
C MET A 1 -17.00 17.37 -38.70
N GLU A 2 -16.95 17.51 -37.38
CA GLU A 2 -15.75 17.98 -36.68
C GLU A 2 -14.68 16.88 -36.76
N LYS A 3 -13.51 17.21 -37.29
CA LYS A 3 -12.40 16.25 -37.44
C LYS A 3 -11.78 16.07 -36.06
N LYS A 4 -12.02 14.92 -35.43
CA LYS A 4 -11.36 14.55 -34.17
C LYS A 4 -9.92 14.11 -34.47
N GLU A 5 -8.97 14.70 -33.78
CA GLU A 5 -7.56 14.29 -33.78
C GLU A 5 -7.27 13.56 -32.45
N ASP A 6 -6.62 12.40 -32.51
CA ASP A 6 -6.07 11.76 -31.32
C ASP A 6 -4.81 12.50 -30.87
N VAL A 7 -4.82 12.97 -29.62
CA VAL A 7 -3.74 13.75 -29.01
C VAL A 7 -3.11 13.05 -27.81
N SER A 8 -3.47 11.79 -27.54
CA SER A 8 -3.02 11.02 -26.37
C SER A 8 -1.49 11.00 -26.20
N THR A 9 -0.74 10.93 -27.29
CA THR A 9 0.74 10.97 -27.30
C THR A 9 1.34 12.37 -27.26
N LYS A 10 0.53 13.41 -27.49
CA LYS A 10 0.93 14.82 -27.50
C LYS A 10 0.62 15.54 -26.19
N MET A 11 -0.10 14.88 -25.29
CA MET A 11 -0.48 15.40 -23.99
C MET A 11 0.69 15.32 -23.01
N ASN A 12 0.82 16.36 -22.19
CA ASN A 12 1.59 16.26 -20.96
C ASN A 12 0.67 15.67 -19.89
N ILE A 13 0.99 14.46 -19.42
CA ILE A 13 0.23 13.74 -18.41
C ILE A 13 0.91 13.88 -17.06
N LYS A 14 0.13 14.28 -16.06
CA LYS A 14 0.50 14.21 -14.65
C LYS A 14 -0.52 13.34 -13.93
N VAL A 15 -0.04 12.56 -12.97
CA VAL A 15 -0.89 11.68 -12.16
C VAL A 15 -0.60 11.95 -10.69
N TRP A 16 -1.61 11.81 -9.84
CA TRP A 16 -1.50 11.84 -8.39
C TRP A 16 -2.27 10.64 -7.85
N GLY A 17 -1.70 9.95 -6.88
CA GLY A 17 -2.37 8.89 -6.12
C GLY A 17 -2.42 9.29 -4.66
N ASP A 18 -3.29 8.66 -3.88
CA ASP A 18 -3.53 9.00 -2.47
C ASP A 18 -2.22 9.00 -1.62
N ASP A 19 -1.28 8.11 -1.92
CA ASP A 19 0.01 7.97 -1.23
C ASP A 19 1.23 7.81 -2.16
N GLY A 20 1.04 8.00 -3.47
CA GLY A 20 2.07 7.81 -4.50
C GLY A 20 2.45 6.36 -4.79
N ARG A 21 1.82 5.37 -4.13
CA ARG A 21 2.09 3.94 -4.36
C ARG A 21 1.19 3.37 -5.44
N VAL A 22 -0.01 3.91 -5.61
CA VAL A 22 -1.11 3.39 -6.47
C VAL A 22 -0.71 3.15 -7.94
N TYR A 23 0.29 3.86 -8.50
CA TYR A 23 0.64 3.80 -9.91
C TYR A 23 2.13 4.07 -10.22
N SER A 24 2.59 3.67 -11.41
CA SER A 24 3.77 4.24 -12.06
C SER A 24 3.41 4.90 -13.39
N LEU A 25 4.17 5.92 -13.78
CA LEU A 25 4.01 6.65 -15.04
C LEU A 25 5.32 6.60 -15.82
N GLU A 26 5.28 5.97 -17.00
CA GLU A 26 6.43 5.85 -17.90
C GLU A 26 5.94 6.05 -19.34
N ASP A 27 6.56 6.98 -20.09
CA ASP A 27 6.20 7.30 -21.48
C ASP A 27 4.69 7.53 -21.71
N ASN A 28 4.04 8.33 -20.84
CA ASN A 28 2.59 8.58 -20.88
C ASN A 28 1.70 7.32 -20.71
N LYS A 29 2.27 6.20 -20.28
CA LYS A 29 1.55 4.98 -19.89
C LYS A 29 1.45 4.91 -18.37
N ILE A 30 0.24 4.66 -17.88
CA ILE A 30 -0.04 4.50 -16.46
C ILE A 30 -0.14 3.01 -16.18
N LYS A 31 0.73 2.51 -15.30
CA LYS A 31 0.63 1.15 -14.77
C LYS A 31 0.00 1.24 -13.39
N ALA A 32 -1.15 0.60 -13.22
CA ALA A 32 -1.72 0.39 -11.90
C ALA A 32 -0.84 -0.57 -11.10
N LEU A 33 -0.48 -0.19 -9.88
CA LEU A 33 0.35 -1.00 -8.99
C LEU A 33 -0.49 -1.54 -7.83
N TYR A 34 -1.29 -0.69 -7.17
CA TYR A 34 -2.06 -1.05 -5.98
C TYR A 34 -3.47 -0.47 -6.00
N PRO A 35 -4.40 -1.05 -5.22
CA PRO A 35 -5.70 -0.45 -4.97
C PRO A 35 -5.57 0.98 -4.44
N GLY A 36 -6.51 1.85 -4.80
CA GLY A 36 -6.53 3.24 -4.35
C GLY A 36 -7.12 4.17 -5.40
N SER A 37 -7.19 5.46 -5.07
CA SER A 37 -7.67 6.46 -6.01
C SER A 37 -6.51 7.16 -6.71
N ILE A 38 -6.67 7.43 -8.00
CA ILE A 38 -5.76 8.29 -8.76
C ILE A 38 -6.51 9.40 -9.49
N LEU A 39 -5.88 10.57 -9.57
CA LEU A 39 -6.29 11.70 -10.40
C LEU A 39 -5.31 11.83 -11.58
N ILE A 40 -5.84 11.69 -12.78
CA ILE A 40 -5.08 11.89 -14.02
C ILE A 40 -5.42 13.27 -14.58
N ILE A 41 -4.38 14.08 -14.85
CA ILE A 41 -4.51 15.40 -15.47
C ILE A 41 -3.71 15.42 -16.77
N GLY A 42 -4.42 15.67 -17.86
CA GLY A 42 -3.84 15.79 -19.19
C GLY A 42 -3.91 17.23 -19.69
N GLN A 43 -2.80 17.74 -20.24
CA GLN A 43 -2.71 19.09 -20.79
C GLN A 43 -2.25 19.07 -22.24
N TYR A 44 -2.96 19.80 -23.12
CA TYR A 44 -2.58 19.99 -24.53
C TYR A 44 -3.09 21.32 -25.07
N LYS A 45 -2.19 22.14 -25.64
CA LYS A 45 -2.49 23.45 -26.25
C LYS A 45 -3.38 24.36 -25.38
N GLY A 46 -3.12 24.40 -24.07
CA GLY A 46 -3.88 25.22 -23.11
C GLY A 46 -5.20 24.59 -22.63
N HIS A 47 -5.62 23.46 -23.17
CA HIS A 47 -6.77 22.70 -22.67
C HIS A 47 -6.32 21.72 -21.58
N THR A 48 -7.17 21.54 -20.57
CA THR A 48 -6.94 20.63 -19.44
C THR A 48 -8.10 19.65 -19.31
N VAL A 49 -7.77 18.36 -19.20
CA VAL A 49 -8.72 17.28 -18.88
C VAL A 49 -8.34 16.68 -17.54
N ARG A 50 -9.35 16.36 -16.72
CA ARG A 50 -9.18 15.68 -15.43
C ARG A 50 -10.03 14.42 -15.40
N LYS A 51 -9.47 13.32 -14.92
CA LYS A 51 -10.20 12.05 -14.76
C LYS A 51 -9.76 11.37 -13.47
N GLY A 52 -10.73 11.09 -12.59
CA GLY A 52 -10.53 10.18 -11.46
C GLY A 52 -10.63 8.72 -11.93
N LEU A 53 -9.77 7.87 -11.39
CA LEU A 53 -9.80 6.42 -11.56
C LEU A 53 -9.65 5.76 -10.20
N ILE A 54 -10.40 4.68 -9.99
CA ILE A 54 -10.24 3.80 -8.83
C ILE A 54 -9.50 2.56 -9.33
N VAL A 55 -8.34 2.30 -8.76
CA VAL A 55 -7.65 1.02 -8.90
C VAL A 55 -8.22 0.10 -7.83
N SER A 56 -8.67 -1.08 -8.24
CA SER A 56 -9.13 -2.12 -7.34
C SER A 56 -8.37 -3.40 -7.65
N ASP A 57 -7.90 -4.07 -6.62
CA ASP A 57 -7.53 -5.47 -6.71
C ASP A 57 -8.75 -6.32 -6.34
N ARG A 58 -8.72 -7.61 -6.69
CA ARG A 58 -9.68 -8.55 -6.13
C ARG A 58 -9.44 -8.66 -4.62
N PRO A 59 -10.48 -8.60 -3.77
CA PRO A 59 -10.31 -8.81 -2.35
C PRO A 59 -9.65 -10.17 -2.10
N PRO A 60 -8.66 -10.26 -1.21
CA PRO A 60 -8.13 -11.55 -0.80
C PRO A 60 -9.21 -12.38 -0.10
N THR A 61 -9.09 -13.69 -0.20
CA THR A 61 -9.87 -14.63 0.61
C THR A 61 -9.38 -14.65 2.04
N ARG A 62 -8.10 -14.33 2.27
CA ARG A 62 -7.50 -14.23 3.61
C ARG A 62 -6.22 -13.38 3.60
N LEU A 63 -5.96 -12.70 4.71
CA LEU A 63 -4.65 -12.15 5.05
C LEU A 63 -3.93 -13.05 6.06
N GLN A 64 -2.62 -13.22 5.90
CA GLN A 64 -1.80 -14.01 6.83
C GLN A 64 -0.42 -13.39 7.04
N LEU A 65 0.09 -13.49 8.26
CA LEU A 65 1.46 -13.11 8.60
C LEU A 65 2.41 -14.28 8.37
N GLU A 66 3.67 -14.00 8.04
CA GLU A 66 4.71 -15.03 7.95
C GLU A 66 5.14 -15.57 9.32
N LYS A 67 5.25 -14.67 10.30
CA LYS A 67 5.66 -14.98 11.67
C LYS A 67 4.63 -14.46 12.65
N GLU A 68 4.37 -15.26 13.68
CA GLU A 68 3.41 -14.95 14.75
C GLU A 68 4.08 -14.69 16.10
N ASP A 69 5.36 -14.30 16.13
CA ASP A 69 5.94 -13.86 17.40
C ASP A 69 5.22 -12.58 17.85
N ARG A 70 4.44 -12.70 18.92
CA ARG A 70 3.58 -11.65 19.48
C ARG A 70 4.10 -11.14 20.81
N ASP A 71 5.26 -11.62 21.24
CA ASP A 71 5.93 -11.22 22.47
C ASP A 71 7.24 -10.53 22.14
N LEU A 72 7.33 -9.23 22.46
CA LEU A 72 8.52 -8.42 22.29
C LEU A 72 9.07 -7.99 23.65
N ARG A 73 10.37 -7.72 23.73
CA ARG A 73 10.94 -6.95 24.85
C ARG A 73 11.02 -5.49 24.48
N ILE A 74 11.01 -4.62 25.48
CA ILE A 74 11.31 -3.20 25.26
C ILE A 74 12.66 -3.06 24.54
N GLY A 75 12.67 -2.31 23.43
CA GLY A 75 13.84 -2.09 22.58
C GLY A 75 14.01 -3.12 21.47
N ASP A 76 13.20 -4.18 21.42
CA ASP A 76 13.20 -5.11 20.28
C ASP A 76 12.54 -4.46 19.07
N SER A 77 13.07 -4.78 17.88
CA SER A 77 12.44 -4.50 16.60
C SER A 77 12.15 -5.83 15.88
N GLN A 78 10.96 -5.96 15.32
CA GLN A 78 10.53 -7.14 14.58
C GLN A 78 10.10 -6.77 13.17
N SER A 79 10.66 -7.46 12.18
CA SER A 79 10.16 -7.40 10.80
C SER A 79 8.94 -8.30 10.65
N VAL A 80 7.90 -7.75 10.03
CA VAL A 80 6.63 -8.42 9.75
C VAL A 80 6.38 -8.44 8.26
N MET A 81 6.17 -9.65 7.74
CA MET A 81 5.67 -9.89 6.39
C MET A 81 4.18 -10.24 6.44
N LEU A 82 3.41 -9.60 5.57
CA LEU A 82 1.99 -9.84 5.34
C LEU A 82 1.81 -10.40 3.94
N TYR A 83 1.00 -11.45 3.85
CA TYR A 83 0.62 -12.07 2.60
C TYR A 83 -0.89 -12.06 2.41
N ALA A 84 -1.31 -11.77 1.19
CA ALA A 84 -2.68 -11.88 0.71
C ALA A 84 -2.86 -13.19 -0.06
N ASP A 85 -3.78 -14.05 0.38
CA ASP A 85 -4.28 -15.18 -0.39
C ASP A 85 -5.43 -14.69 -1.27
N LEU A 86 -5.26 -14.78 -2.59
CA LEU A 86 -6.27 -14.36 -3.54
C LEU A 86 -7.07 -15.55 -4.12
N GLY A 87 -6.92 -16.75 -3.55
CA GLY A 87 -7.53 -17.98 -4.03
C GLY A 87 -6.90 -18.55 -5.31
N ASP A 88 -5.86 -17.90 -5.85
CA ASP A 88 -4.87 -18.60 -6.68
C ASP A 88 -3.84 -19.25 -5.75
N LYS A 89 -3.18 -20.33 -6.17
CA LYS A 89 -2.27 -21.13 -5.33
C LYS A 89 -1.03 -20.37 -4.82
N TYR A 90 -0.98 -19.05 -4.95
CA TYR A 90 0.14 -18.19 -4.71
C TYR A 90 -0.25 -17.05 -3.78
N LEU A 91 0.45 -16.95 -2.66
CA LEU A 91 0.38 -15.81 -1.77
C LEU A 91 1.07 -14.59 -2.41
N ARG A 92 0.49 -13.40 -2.22
CA ARG A 92 1.07 -12.12 -2.66
C ARG A 92 1.59 -11.35 -1.45
N PRO A 93 2.84 -10.88 -1.45
CA PRO A 93 3.29 -9.90 -0.46
C PRO A 93 2.40 -8.66 -0.48
N ALA A 94 2.02 -8.18 0.70
CA ALA A 94 1.06 -7.09 0.85
C ALA A 94 1.47 -6.06 1.92
N ALA A 95 2.51 -6.30 2.71
CA ALA A 95 2.78 -5.50 3.91
C ALA A 95 3.03 -4.02 3.61
N ALA A 96 3.84 -3.73 2.58
CA ALA A 96 4.16 -2.36 2.18
C ALA A 96 2.95 -1.56 1.67
N TYR A 97 1.88 -2.25 1.25
CA TYR A 97 0.70 -1.66 0.61
C TYR A 97 -0.56 -1.81 1.45
N ALA A 98 -0.46 -2.42 2.62
CA ALA A 98 -1.53 -2.47 3.57
C ALA A 98 -1.53 -1.22 4.45
N GLU A 99 -2.71 -0.86 4.94
CA GLU A 99 -2.88 0.17 5.96
C GLU A 99 -2.69 -0.48 7.32
N TRP A 100 -1.76 0.03 8.12
CA TRP A 100 -1.46 -0.48 9.45
C TRP A 100 -1.83 0.55 10.50
N SER A 101 -2.40 0.08 11.61
CA SER A 101 -2.68 0.90 12.78
C SER A 101 -2.46 0.09 14.05
N VAL A 102 -2.13 0.79 15.13
CA VAL A 102 -1.95 0.20 16.47
C VAL A 102 -2.86 0.92 17.45
N SER A 103 -3.46 0.18 18.37
CA SER A 103 -4.37 0.74 19.37
C SER A 103 -3.69 1.72 20.34
N ASN A 104 -2.37 1.67 20.46
CA ASN A 104 -1.58 2.60 21.25
C ASN A 104 -0.12 2.71 20.76
N GLU A 105 0.20 3.84 20.11
CA GLU A 105 1.54 4.12 19.57
C GLU A 105 2.61 4.40 20.65
N ASP A 106 2.20 4.60 21.92
CA ASP A 106 3.14 4.71 23.03
C ASP A 106 3.81 3.38 23.39
N ILE A 107 3.14 2.26 23.11
CA ILE A 107 3.62 0.91 23.44
C ILE A 107 4.48 0.37 22.30
N ILE A 108 4.02 0.54 21.07
CA ILE A 108 4.67 0.07 19.85
C ILE A 108 4.56 1.13 18.75
N GLU A 109 5.59 1.27 17.92
CA GLU A 109 5.53 2.05 16.68
C GLU A 109 5.64 1.13 15.46
N ILE A 110 4.90 1.48 14.40
CA ILE A 110 4.94 0.79 13.12
C ILE A 110 5.71 1.68 12.14
N ILE A 111 6.85 1.18 11.66
CA ILE A 111 7.74 1.87 10.73
C ILE A 111 7.62 1.21 9.36
N HIS A 112 7.24 2.00 8.35
CA HIS A 112 7.24 1.54 6.97
C HIS A 112 8.68 1.55 6.43
N GLY A 113 9.19 0.39 6.03
CA GLY A 113 10.46 0.25 5.31
C GLY A 113 10.33 0.77 3.89
N VAL A 114 10.40 2.09 3.70
CA VAL A 114 10.23 2.72 2.39
C VAL A 114 11.57 2.76 1.65
N ASP A 115 12.02 1.64 1.07
CA ASP A 115 13.00 1.69 -0.03
C ASP A 115 12.28 1.48 -1.36
N LEU A 116 11.93 2.58 -2.03
CA LEU A 116 11.17 2.61 -3.28
C LEU A 116 11.98 2.17 -4.52
N SER A 117 13.20 1.63 -4.36
CA SER A 117 14.05 1.21 -5.48
C SER A 117 13.84 -0.27 -5.86
N ILE A 118 12.69 -0.57 -6.47
CA ILE A 118 12.48 -1.77 -7.34
C ILE A 118 12.57 -3.16 -6.66
N HIS A 119 13.04 -3.26 -5.42
CA HIS A 119 13.02 -4.47 -4.59
C HIS A 119 12.84 -4.10 -3.11
N SER A 120 11.89 -3.20 -2.81
CA SER A 120 11.54 -2.87 -1.43
C SER A 120 11.21 -4.18 -0.70
N THR A 121 11.97 -4.51 0.33
CA THR A 121 11.59 -5.58 1.25
C THR A 121 10.17 -5.27 1.70
N ASP A 122 9.17 -6.08 1.34
CA ASP A 122 7.75 -5.91 1.71
C ASP A 122 7.56 -6.14 3.22
N GLU A 123 8.40 -5.49 4.02
CA GLU A 123 8.62 -5.67 5.43
C GLU A 123 8.22 -4.39 6.14
N ILE A 124 7.37 -4.56 7.15
CA ILE A 124 7.03 -3.51 8.09
C ILE A 124 7.78 -3.80 9.38
N ILE A 125 8.40 -2.77 9.97
CA ILE A 125 9.13 -2.90 11.22
C ILE A 125 8.19 -2.49 12.36
N ILE A 126 8.10 -3.33 13.38
CA ILE A 126 7.42 -3.04 14.63
C ILE A 126 8.50 -2.78 15.68
N GLU A 127 8.50 -1.59 16.30
CA GLU A 127 9.41 -1.25 17.40
C GLU A 127 8.68 -1.25 18.74
N ALA A 128 9.20 -2.01 19.70
CA ALA A 128 8.66 -2.09 21.05
C ALA A 128 9.22 -0.99 21.97
N LYS A 129 8.36 -0.09 22.44
CA LYS A 129 8.74 1.10 23.22
C LYS A 129 8.46 0.99 24.71
N LYS A 130 7.28 0.52 25.09
CA LYS A 130 6.82 0.45 26.48
C LYS A 130 6.12 -0.88 26.73
N ARG A 131 6.13 -1.32 27.99
CA ARG A 131 5.36 -2.50 28.42
C ARG A 131 3.87 -2.32 28.18
N GLY A 132 3.22 -3.39 27.74
CA GLY A 132 1.78 -3.46 27.58
C GLY A 132 1.37 -4.34 26.40
N THR A 133 0.07 -4.49 26.22
CA THR A 133 -0.50 -5.23 25.08
C THR A 133 -1.29 -4.27 24.21
N VAL A 134 -1.07 -4.34 22.91
CA VAL A 134 -1.79 -3.56 21.90
C VAL A 134 -2.40 -4.46 20.84
N MET A 135 -3.47 -3.97 20.22
CA MET A 135 -4.03 -4.58 19.02
C MET A 135 -3.46 -3.87 17.80
N ILE A 136 -2.87 -4.63 16.88
CA ILE A 136 -2.52 -4.18 15.55
C ILE A 136 -3.66 -4.55 14.60
N THR A 137 -4.09 -3.58 13.79
CA THR A 137 -5.08 -3.78 12.72
C THR A 137 -4.38 -3.49 11.40
N VAL A 138 -4.49 -4.44 10.47
CA VAL A 138 -3.98 -4.30 9.11
C VAL A 138 -5.08 -4.53 8.09
N THR A 139 -5.21 -3.62 7.14
CA THR A 139 -6.24 -3.67 6.08
C THR A 139 -5.59 -3.64 4.71
N TYR A 140 -5.95 -4.58 3.84
CA TYR A 140 -5.49 -4.65 2.45
C TYR A 140 -6.64 -5.06 1.53
N ALA A 141 -6.88 -4.26 0.48
CA ALA A 141 -7.94 -4.49 -0.52
C ALA A 141 -9.33 -4.80 0.08
N GLY A 142 -9.65 -4.15 1.22
CA GLY A 142 -10.92 -4.30 1.94
C GLY A 142 -10.98 -5.44 2.96
N GLU A 143 -10.00 -6.35 2.96
CA GLU A 143 -9.88 -7.40 3.98
C GLU A 143 -9.06 -6.89 5.17
N THR A 144 -9.43 -7.32 6.38
CA THR A 144 -8.80 -6.85 7.61
C THR A 144 -8.33 -8.02 8.49
N LEU A 145 -7.09 -7.94 8.98
CA LEU A 145 -6.52 -8.84 9.96
C LEU A 145 -6.20 -8.06 11.24
N GLN A 146 -6.56 -8.63 12.39
CA GLN A 146 -6.25 -8.07 13.70
C GLN A 146 -5.51 -9.07 14.56
N PHE A 147 -4.47 -8.63 15.25
CA PHE A 147 -3.70 -9.48 16.15
C PHE A 147 -3.12 -8.68 17.33
N PRO A 148 -3.08 -9.29 18.53
CA PRO A 148 -2.43 -8.68 19.69
C PRO A 148 -0.91 -8.82 19.61
N VAL A 149 -0.21 -7.81 20.11
CA VAL A 149 1.24 -7.85 20.40
C VAL A 149 1.45 -7.39 21.84
N THR A 150 2.27 -8.12 22.59
CA THR A 150 2.60 -7.84 23.99
C THR A 150 4.08 -7.50 24.12
N VAL A 151 4.35 -6.38 24.77
CA VAL A 151 5.69 -5.95 25.15
C VAL A 151 5.91 -6.24 26.64
N LYS A 152 6.95 -7.00 26.97
CA LYS A 152 7.30 -7.46 28.32
C LYS A 152 8.54 -6.78 28.89
#